data_AF-A0AAE4P8D1-F1
#
_entry.id   AF-A0AAE4P8D1-F1
#
_cell.length_a   1.000
_cell.length_b   1.000
_cell.length_c   1.000
_cell.angle_alpha   90.00
_cell.angle_beta   90.00
_cell.angle_gamma   90.00
#
_symmetry.space_group_name_H-M   'P 1'
#
loop_
_entity.id
_entity.type
_entity.pdbx_description
1 polymer ?
#
loop_
_entity_poly.entity_id
_entity_poly.type
_entity_poly.pdbx_seq_one_letter_code
_entity_poly.pdbx_strand_id
1 'polypeptide(L)'
;MKEPELFEKMTREEAIDAFRGWRRPVSYCGDQFVVCGQSILFFASPSGTKKGVRLLSPDNLEWWPDEPEEYLGEKVRWFPEAVQPKYNLRRKTWVRRCYLFLRQADQWIFCGPVHQAYHQYVGAGRFDDDSHVGYHLAARLPYDTWVALGGYPAWKAKIAGTEQLLELTDSASLDEALEALPIGETHLELTRWQGDTLSVFLNQDRGLPMYLSDPGDSGTYVLGDEDEKLEMFSCPCCGIELEFTREYTVPRNIAVDLFRAFFANGTAPADGDEWIPGLPWRREALAGT
;
A
#
# COMPACT_ATOMS: atom_id res chain seq x y z
N MET A 1 -25.21 -15.58 16.84
CA MET A 1 -23.86 -15.11 17.24
C MET A 1 -23.69 -13.71 16.68
N LYS A 2 -23.14 -12.79 17.48
CA LYS A 2 -22.91 -11.40 17.07
C LYS A 2 -21.58 -11.35 16.33
N GLU A 3 -21.54 -10.69 15.17
CA GLU A 3 -20.27 -10.40 14.48
C GLU A 3 -19.48 -9.39 15.33
N PRO A 4 -18.15 -9.53 15.44
CA PRO A 4 -17.34 -8.59 16.20
C PRO A 4 -17.48 -7.15 15.67
N GLU A 5 -17.32 -6.18 16.55
CA GLU A 5 -17.27 -4.76 16.14
C GLU A 5 -15.89 -4.42 15.58
N LEU A 6 -15.81 -3.47 14.64
CA LEU A 6 -14.54 -3.04 14.07
C LEU A 6 -13.58 -2.59 15.18
N PHE A 7 -12.36 -3.12 15.10
CA PHE A 7 -11.25 -2.92 16.03
C PHE A 7 -11.47 -3.48 17.44
N GLU A 8 -12.47 -4.34 17.62
CA GLU A 8 -12.62 -5.14 18.83
C GLU A 8 -11.42 -6.07 19.02
N LYS A 9 -10.90 -6.11 20.25
CA LYS A 9 -9.81 -6.99 20.67
C LYS A 9 -10.38 -8.28 21.25
N MET A 10 -9.85 -9.41 20.79
CA MET A 10 -10.33 -10.73 21.23
C MET A 10 -9.25 -11.80 21.14
N THR A 11 -9.52 -12.94 21.77
CA THR A 11 -8.76 -14.16 21.59
C THR A 11 -9.03 -14.78 20.21
N ARG A 12 -8.16 -15.72 19.82
CA ARG A 12 -8.33 -16.43 18.54
C ARG A 12 -9.57 -17.30 18.56
N GLU A 13 -9.84 -17.93 19.70
CA GLU A 13 -10.98 -18.82 19.93
C GLU A 13 -12.29 -18.04 19.85
N GLU A 14 -12.37 -16.86 20.48
CA GLU A 14 -13.53 -15.95 20.36
C GLU A 14 -13.77 -15.53 18.91
N ALA A 15 -12.70 -15.18 18.17
CA ALA A 15 -12.80 -14.85 16.75
C ALA A 15 -13.33 -16.04 15.92
N ILE A 16 -12.81 -17.25 16.14
CA ILE A 16 -13.29 -18.45 15.43
C ILE A 16 -14.75 -18.73 15.76
N ASP A 17 -15.12 -18.71 17.05
CA ASP A 17 -16.47 -19.01 17.50
C ASP A 17 -17.49 -17.99 16.98
N ALA A 18 -17.12 -16.71 16.84
CA ALA A 18 -18.00 -15.69 16.27
C ALA A 18 -18.45 -16.01 14.82
N PHE A 19 -17.63 -16.71 14.03
CA PHE A 19 -17.89 -17.01 12.61
C PHE A 19 -18.17 -18.48 12.29
N ARG A 20 -17.87 -19.41 13.20
CA ARG A 20 -17.88 -20.87 12.97
C ARG A 20 -19.24 -21.42 12.47
N GLY A 21 -20.34 -20.84 12.94
CA GLY A 21 -21.68 -21.39 12.75
C GLY A 21 -21.75 -22.85 13.22
N TRP A 22 -22.22 -23.75 12.35
CA TRP A 22 -22.37 -25.18 12.65
C TRP A 22 -21.25 -26.07 12.09
N ARG A 23 -20.36 -25.53 11.26
CA ARG A 23 -19.32 -26.31 10.59
C ARG A 23 -18.04 -26.32 11.41
N ARG A 24 -17.29 -27.43 11.35
CA ARG A 24 -15.95 -27.52 11.94
C ARG A 24 -15.01 -26.57 11.19
N PRO A 25 -14.28 -25.68 11.88
CA PRO A 25 -13.23 -24.85 11.27
C PRO A 25 -12.14 -25.71 10.63
N VAL A 26 -11.57 -25.24 9.52
CA VAL A 26 -10.43 -25.87 8.84
C VAL A 26 -9.32 -24.85 8.65
N SER A 27 -8.11 -25.20 9.08
CA SER A 27 -6.93 -24.34 8.99
C SER A 27 -6.13 -24.56 7.71
N TYR A 28 -5.49 -23.50 7.23
CA TYR A 28 -4.59 -23.48 6.08
C TYR A 28 -3.40 -22.56 6.35
N CYS A 29 -2.29 -22.80 5.65
CA CYS A 29 -1.07 -21.97 5.67
C CYS A 29 -0.57 -21.69 7.09
N GLY A 30 -0.20 -22.75 7.84
CA GLY A 30 0.32 -22.58 9.20
C GLY A 30 -0.64 -21.85 10.15
N ASP A 31 -1.95 -22.13 10.06
CA ASP A 31 -2.99 -21.46 10.85
C ASP A 31 -3.18 -19.95 10.55
N GLN A 32 -2.56 -19.39 9.50
CA GLN A 32 -2.83 -18.01 9.11
C GLN A 32 -4.25 -17.83 8.56
N PHE A 33 -4.84 -18.88 7.96
CA PHE A 33 -6.24 -18.86 7.54
C PHE A 33 -7.06 -19.94 8.22
N VAL A 34 -8.25 -19.56 8.68
CA VAL A 34 -9.27 -20.49 9.19
C VAL A 34 -10.55 -20.31 8.41
N VAL A 35 -11.04 -21.37 7.76
CA VAL A 35 -12.28 -21.34 6.99
C VAL A 35 -13.44 -21.85 7.86
N CYS A 36 -14.40 -20.96 8.11
CA CYS A 36 -15.62 -21.17 8.88
C CYS A 36 -16.84 -21.05 7.96
N GLY A 37 -17.19 -22.13 7.25
CA GLY A 37 -18.31 -22.13 6.30
C GLY A 37 -18.08 -21.21 5.09
N GLN A 38 -18.74 -20.04 5.08
CA GLN A 38 -18.58 -19.00 4.05
C GLN A 38 -17.62 -17.86 4.47
N SER A 39 -17.08 -17.92 5.69
CA SER A 39 -16.15 -16.93 6.19
C SER A 39 -14.73 -17.49 6.15
N ILE A 40 -13.78 -16.69 5.67
CA ILE A 40 -12.35 -16.91 5.81
C ILE A 40 -11.89 -15.94 6.90
N LEU A 41 -11.29 -16.47 7.96
CA LEU A 41 -10.66 -15.68 9.00
C LEU A 41 -9.17 -15.68 8.72
N PHE A 42 -8.62 -14.51 8.45
CA PHE A 42 -7.22 -14.30 8.15
C PHE A 42 -6.55 -13.71 9.39
N PHE A 43 -5.76 -14.53 10.07
CA PHE A 43 -4.98 -14.19 11.24
C PHE A 43 -3.57 -13.82 10.81
N ALA A 44 -3.25 -12.54 10.91
CA ALA A 44 -2.00 -11.97 10.44
C ALA A 44 -1.21 -11.32 11.57
N SER A 45 0.06 -11.68 11.67
CA SER A 45 1.02 -11.01 12.56
C SER A 45 1.90 -10.08 11.74
N PRO A 46 1.85 -8.75 11.94
CA PRO A 46 2.78 -7.84 11.29
C PRO A 46 4.22 -8.19 11.70
N SER A 47 5.08 -8.42 10.71
CA SER A 47 6.48 -8.79 10.95
C SER A 47 7.48 -7.76 10.39
N GLY A 48 7.03 -6.93 9.44
CA GLY A 48 7.91 -6.02 8.69
C GLY A 48 8.87 -6.74 7.72
N THR A 49 8.73 -8.06 7.54
CA THR A 49 9.60 -8.90 6.69
C THR A 49 8.79 -9.63 5.64
N LYS A 50 9.44 -10.38 4.72
CA LYS A 50 8.78 -11.26 3.74
C LYS A 50 8.26 -12.57 4.34
N LYS A 51 7.73 -12.51 5.56
CA LYS A 51 7.08 -13.62 6.28
C LYS A 51 5.90 -13.05 7.04
N GLY A 52 4.73 -13.67 6.97
CA GLY A 52 3.53 -13.12 7.61
C GLY A 52 3.00 -11.90 6.88
N VAL A 53 2.80 -10.77 7.57
CA VAL A 53 2.22 -9.56 6.97
C VAL A 53 3.15 -8.35 7.03
N ARG A 54 3.17 -7.61 5.92
CA ARG A 54 3.71 -6.25 5.83
C ARG A 54 2.56 -5.28 5.64
N LEU A 55 2.42 -4.33 6.57
CA LEU A 55 1.49 -3.21 6.41
C LEU A 55 2.13 -2.16 5.48
N LEU A 56 1.45 -1.83 4.38
CA LEU A 56 1.93 -0.84 3.41
C LEU A 56 1.36 0.55 3.71
N SER A 57 0.07 0.58 4.03
CA SER A 57 -0.67 1.77 4.45
C SER A 57 -1.76 1.34 5.45
N PRO A 58 -2.47 2.30 6.08
CA PRO A 58 -3.51 1.99 7.04
C PRO A 58 -4.72 1.20 6.48
N ASP A 59 -4.81 1.00 5.18
CA ASP A 59 -5.84 0.21 4.49
C ASP A 59 -5.26 -0.81 3.51
N ASN A 60 -3.94 -1.00 3.47
CA ASN A 60 -3.26 -1.92 2.57
C ASN A 60 -2.24 -2.79 3.29
N LEU A 61 -2.22 -4.07 2.94
CA LEU A 61 -1.19 -4.98 3.39
C LEU A 61 -0.80 -5.98 2.31
N GLU A 62 0.38 -6.55 2.49
CA GLU A 62 0.84 -7.72 1.76
C GLU A 62 1.04 -8.88 2.71
N TRP A 63 0.77 -10.08 2.20
CA TRP A 63 0.88 -11.32 2.95
C TRP A 63 1.78 -12.33 2.23
N TRP A 64 2.61 -12.99 3.03
CA TRP A 64 3.41 -14.17 2.72
C TRP A 64 3.07 -15.30 3.72
N PRO A 65 3.19 -16.57 3.31
CA PRO A 65 3.20 -17.67 4.26
C PRO A 65 4.23 -17.44 5.37
N ASP A 66 3.94 -17.86 6.60
CA ASP A 66 4.93 -17.80 7.69
C ASP A 66 6.13 -18.73 7.44
N GLU A 67 5.87 -19.84 6.74
CA GLU A 67 6.87 -20.86 6.35
C GLU A 67 6.98 -20.95 4.83
N PRO A 68 7.54 -19.93 4.15
CA PRO A 68 7.65 -19.88 2.69
C PRO A 68 8.42 -21.07 2.12
N GLU A 69 9.37 -21.61 2.88
CA GLU A 69 10.23 -22.71 2.47
C GLU A 69 9.47 -24.02 2.22
N GLU A 70 8.32 -24.24 2.88
CA GLU A 70 7.46 -25.41 2.64
C GLU A 70 6.85 -25.42 1.23
N TYR A 71 6.82 -24.26 0.57
CA TYR A 71 6.19 -24.07 -0.73
C TYR A 71 7.21 -23.94 -1.88
N LEU A 72 8.51 -23.90 -1.56
CA LEU A 72 9.57 -23.81 -2.55
C LEU A 72 9.72 -25.12 -3.33
N GLY A 73 9.76 -25.03 -4.66
CA GLY A 73 10.13 -26.14 -5.54
C GLY A 73 9.05 -27.20 -5.82
N GLU A 74 7.96 -27.24 -5.06
CA GLU A 74 6.85 -28.16 -5.33
C GLU A 74 5.79 -27.56 -6.27
N LYS A 75 5.04 -28.42 -6.99
CA LYS A 75 3.81 -28.03 -7.72
C LYS A 75 2.63 -27.76 -6.76
N VAL A 76 2.88 -27.50 -5.48
CA VAL A 76 1.85 -27.25 -4.49
C VAL A 76 1.34 -25.83 -4.67
N ARG A 77 0.01 -25.67 -4.74
CA ARG A 77 -0.60 -24.34 -4.71
C ARG A 77 -0.41 -23.75 -3.33
N TRP A 78 0.57 -22.87 -3.20
CA TRP A 78 0.89 -22.16 -1.94
C TRP A 78 -0.25 -21.28 -1.42
N PHE A 79 -1.14 -20.84 -2.31
CA PHE A 79 -2.38 -20.14 -1.96
C PHE A 79 -3.63 -20.97 -2.32
N PRO A 80 -4.18 -21.75 -1.38
CA PRO A 80 -5.30 -22.66 -1.64
C PRO A 80 -6.58 -21.95 -2.10
N GLU A 81 -7.34 -22.58 -3.01
CA GLU A 81 -8.65 -22.07 -3.45
C GLU A 81 -9.67 -21.97 -2.29
N ALA A 82 -9.46 -22.72 -1.21
CA ALA A 82 -10.29 -22.65 -0.01
C ALA A 82 -10.22 -21.30 0.71
N VAL A 83 -9.08 -20.61 0.64
CA VAL A 83 -8.84 -19.32 1.31
C VAL A 83 -8.96 -18.12 0.37
N GLN A 84 -9.27 -18.37 -0.90
CA GLN A 84 -9.57 -17.32 -1.88
C GLN A 84 -11.00 -16.79 -1.67
N PRO A 85 -11.20 -15.47 -1.48
CA PRO A 85 -12.51 -14.85 -1.49
C PRO A 85 -13.24 -15.11 -2.81
N LYS A 86 -14.56 -15.29 -2.77
CA LYS A 86 -15.37 -15.53 -3.97
C LYS A 86 -16.59 -14.63 -3.99
N TYR A 87 -16.69 -13.80 -5.02
CA TYR A 87 -17.85 -12.94 -5.26
C TYR A 87 -18.67 -13.46 -6.44
N ASN A 88 -19.99 -13.55 -6.26
CA ASN A 88 -20.91 -13.89 -7.34
C ASN A 88 -21.39 -12.61 -8.02
N LEU A 89 -20.79 -12.29 -9.17
CA LEU A 89 -21.13 -11.10 -9.96
C LEU A 89 -22.61 -11.04 -10.35
N ARG A 90 -23.20 -12.18 -10.75
CA ARG A 90 -24.61 -12.25 -11.18
C ARG A 90 -25.57 -11.92 -10.05
N ARG A 91 -25.27 -12.40 -8.84
CA ARG A 91 -26.11 -12.19 -7.64
C ARG A 91 -25.70 -10.98 -6.80
N LYS A 92 -24.61 -10.30 -7.21
CA LYS A 92 -24.00 -9.18 -6.47
C LYS A 92 -23.80 -9.50 -4.97
N THR A 93 -23.35 -10.71 -4.66
CA THR A 93 -23.19 -11.18 -3.28
C THR A 93 -21.89 -11.95 -3.11
N TRP A 94 -21.29 -11.85 -1.91
CA TRP A 94 -20.19 -12.71 -1.51
C TRP A 94 -20.68 -14.16 -1.35
N VAL A 95 -19.96 -15.08 -1.97
CA VAL A 95 -20.08 -16.54 -1.73
C VAL A 95 -19.18 -16.94 -0.59
N ARG A 96 -18.00 -16.33 -0.54
CA ARG A 96 -17.03 -16.47 0.55
C ARG A 96 -16.32 -15.14 0.77
N ARG A 97 -16.32 -14.64 2.00
CA ARG A 97 -15.72 -13.36 2.35
C ARG A 97 -14.54 -13.57 3.30
N CYS A 98 -13.48 -12.78 3.14
CA CYS A 98 -12.33 -12.80 4.03
C CYS A 98 -12.42 -11.65 5.04
N TYR A 99 -12.06 -11.95 6.27
CA TYR A 99 -12.04 -11.04 7.40
C TYR A 99 -10.66 -11.07 8.04
N LEU A 100 -10.09 -9.89 8.28
CA LEU A 100 -8.73 -9.75 8.80
C LEU A 100 -8.75 -9.60 10.32
N PHE A 101 -7.81 -10.29 10.95
CA PHE A 101 -7.46 -10.17 12.34
C PHE A 101 -5.96 -9.89 12.45
N LEU A 102 -5.60 -8.72 12.97
CA LEU A 102 -4.19 -8.35 13.18
C LEU A 102 -3.75 -8.65 14.61
N ARG A 103 -2.58 -9.26 14.76
CA ARG A 103 -1.99 -9.54 16.07
C ARG A 103 -1.45 -8.26 16.69
N GLN A 104 -1.88 -7.96 17.91
CA GLN A 104 -1.30 -6.92 18.75
C GLN A 104 -1.05 -7.51 20.14
N ALA A 105 0.22 -7.62 20.54
CA ALA A 105 0.63 -8.31 21.76
C ALA A 105 0.02 -9.72 21.86
N ASP A 106 -0.80 -9.98 22.87
CA ASP A 106 -1.45 -11.26 23.13
C ASP A 106 -2.88 -11.39 22.56
N GLN A 107 -3.38 -10.35 21.87
CA GLN A 107 -4.75 -10.28 21.36
C GLN A 107 -4.81 -10.14 19.82
N TRP A 108 -5.98 -10.42 19.26
CA TRP A 108 -6.33 -10.22 17.86
C TRP A 108 -7.32 -9.07 17.71
N ILE A 109 -7.02 -8.14 16.81
CA ILE A 109 -7.88 -7.00 16.51
C ILE A 109 -8.70 -7.35 15.27
N PHE A 110 -10.03 -7.32 15.36
CA PHE A 110 -10.88 -7.48 14.19
C PHE A 110 -10.81 -6.24 13.29
N CYS A 111 -10.22 -6.35 12.10
CA CYS A 111 -10.09 -5.26 11.14
C CYS A 111 -11.22 -5.22 10.11
N GLY A 112 -12.19 -6.13 10.23
CA GLY A 112 -13.32 -6.23 9.32
C GLY A 112 -12.98 -6.96 8.01
N PRO A 113 -13.84 -6.80 6.99
CA PRO A 113 -13.69 -7.51 5.74
C PRO A 113 -12.55 -6.94 4.89
N VAL A 114 -11.85 -7.84 4.20
CA VAL A 114 -10.76 -7.52 3.27
C VAL A 114 -11.03 -8.04 1.87
N HIS A 115 -10.49 -7.32 0.89
CA HIS A 115 -10.56 -7.63 -0.52
C HIS A 115 -9.17 -8.05 -1.00
N GLN A 116 -9.07 -9.20 -1.67
CA GLN A 116 -7.84 -9.58 -2.35
C GLN A 116 -7.65 -8.64 -3.55
N ALA A 117 -6.61 -7.82 -3.50
CA ALA A 117 -6.31 -6.77 -4.46
C ALA A 117 -5.62 -7.33 -5.70
N TYR A 118 -4.53 -8.07 -5.45
CA TYR A 118 -3.69 -8.63 -6.48
C TYR A 118 -3.00 -9.90 -5.97
N HIS A 119 -2.41 -10.61 -6.92
CA HIS A 119 -1.65 -11.81 -6.70
C HIS A 119 -0.37 -11.68 -7.50
N GLN A 120 0.76 -11.46 -6.82
CA GLN A 120 2.04 -11.37 -7.50
C GLN A 120 2.67 -12.76 -7.54
N TYR A 121 2.77 -13.30 -8.75
CA TYR A 121 3.58 -14.48 -9.06
C TYR A 121 4.83 -14.01 -9.77
N VAL A 122 6.00 -14.38 -9.26
CA VAL A 122 7.23 -14.29 -10.04
C VAL A 122 7.50 -15.71 -10.57
N GLY A 123 7.31 -15.88 -11.88
CA GLY A 123 7.41 -17.17 -12.56
C GLY A 123 6.11 -17.97 -12.64
N ALA A 124 5.94 -18.70 -13.75
CA ALA A 124 4.76 -19.46 -14.20
C ALA A 124 4.07 -20.39 -13.16
N GLY A 125 3.44 -19.81 -12.13
CA GLY A 125 2.68 -20.52 -11.11
C GLY A 125 3.51 -21.21 -10.03
N ARG A 126 4.78 -20.82 -9.82
CA ARG A 126 5.61 -21.31 -8.70
C ARG A 126 5.64 -20.25 -7.61
N PHE A 127 5.67 -20.71 -6.36
CA PHE A 127 6.03 -19.84 -5.25
C PHE A 127 7.54 -19.58 -5.33
N ASP A 128 7.92 -18.32 -5.18
CA ASP A 128 9.29 -17.88 -5.02
C ASP A 128 9.37 -16.81 -3.92
N ASP A 129 10.58 -16.36 -3.61
CA ASP A 129 10.83 -15.46 -2.48
C ASP A 129 10.14 -14.08 -2.61
N ASP A 130 9.60 -13.75 -3.78
CA ASP A 130 8.87 -12.51 -4.05
C ASP A 130 7.35 -12.70 -4.20
N SER A 131 6.86 -13.94 -4.13
CA SER A 131 5.44 -14.26 -4.28
C SER A 131 4.63 -13.83 -3.05
N HIS A 132 3.61 -12.98 -3.27
CA HIS A 132 2.77 -12.45 -2.19
C HIS A 132 1.36 -12.09 -2.65
N VAL A 133 0.49 -11.88 -1.66
CA VAL A 133 -0.92 -11.51 -1.86
C VAL A 133 -1.18 -10.13 -1.28
N GLY A 134 -1.66 -9.21 -2.10
CA GLY A 134 -2.10 -7.90 -1.66
C GLY A 134 -3.55 -7.92 -1.19
N TYR A 135 -3.82 -7.23 -0.08
CA TYR A 135 -5.18 -7.05 0.46
C TYR A 135 -5.49 -5.57 0.73
N HIS A 136 -6.70 -5.17 0.35
CA HIS A 136 -7.31 -3.90 0.75
C HIS A 136 -8.29 -4.11 1.90
N LEU A 137 -8.21 -3.28 2.94
CA LEU A 137 -9.18 -3.25 4.02
C LEU A 137 -10.37 -2.38 3.64
N ALA A 138 -11.57 -2.82 3.98
CA ALA A 138 -12.77 -1.99 3.78
C ALA A 138 -12.84 -0.79 4.73
N ALA A 139 -12.16 -0.87 5.88
CA ALA A 139 -12.05 0.19 6.87
C ALA A 139 -10.59 0.42 7.22
N ARG A 140 -10.18 1.68 7.21
CA ARG A 140 -8.83 2.10 7.59
C ARG A 140 -8.56 1.77 9.06
N LEU A 141 -7.35 1.28 9.35
CA LEU A 141 -6.86 1.11 10.71
C LEU A 141 -6.85 2.47 11.44
N PRO A 142 -7.44 2.57 12.64
CA PRO A 142 -7.33 3.76 13.47
C PRO A 142 -5.87 4.10 13.71
N TYR A 143 -5.57 5.38 13.80
CA TYR A 143 -4.20 5.87 13.97
C TYR A 143 -3.45 5.17 15.11
N ASP A 144 -4.06 5.09 16.30
CA ASP A 144 -3.43 4.44 17.45
C ASP A 144 -3.16 2.94 17.20
N THR A 145 -4.05 2.27 16.47
CA THR A 145 -3.85 0.87 16.07
C THR A 145 -2.73 0.75 15.04
N TRP A 146 -2.69 1.63 14.04
CA TRP A 146 -1.66 1.68 13.01
C TRP A 146 -0.25 1.81 13.62
N VAL A 147 -0.05 2.82 14.47
CA VAL A 147 1.24 3.07 15.12
C VAL A 147 1.63 1.91 16.02
N ALA A 148 0.68 1.37 16.79
CA ALA A 148 0.98 0.27 17.70
C ALA A 148 1.27 -1.07 16.99
N LEU A 149 0.97 -1.18 15.69
CA LEU A 149 1.34 -2.31 14.83
C LEU A 149 2.65 -2.07 14.05
N GLY A 150 3.39 -1.01 14.37
CA GLY A 150 4.67 -0.67 13.71
C GLY A 150 4.52 0.18 12.45
N GLY A 151 3.34 0.76 12.24
CA GLY A 151 3.12 1.78 11.23
C GLY A 151 3.89 3.07 11.53
N TYR A 152 4.08 3.92 10.51
CA TYR A 152 4.75 5.20 10.68
C TYR A 152 3.90 6.18 11.52
N PRO A 153 4.53 6.99 12.41
CA PRO A 153 3.82 7.86 13.34
C PRO A 153 3.24 9.10 12.65
N ALA A 154 3.99 9.79 11.79
CA ALA A 154 3.44 10.92 11.06
C ALA A 154 3.62 10.74 9.56
N TRP A 155 4.88 10.64 9.16
CA TRP A 155 5.27 10.60 7.77
C TRP A 155 6.18 9.41 7.50
N LYS A 156 5.91 8.73 6.39
CA LYS A 156 6.86 7.86 5.71
C LYS A 156 7.42 8.63 4.55
N ALA A 157 8.71 8.97 4.62
CA ALA A 157 9.43 9.61 3.54
C ALA A 157 10.31 8.57 2.83
N LYS A 158 10.30 8.57 1.50
CA LYS A 158 11.29 7.88 0.68
C LYS A 158 12.06 8.92 -0.12
N ILE A 159 13.34 9.07 0.16
CA ILE A 159 14.20 10.11 -0.43
C ILE A 159 15.36 9.41 -1.11
N ALA A 160 15.45 9.52 -2.44
CA ALA A 160 16.49 8.89 -3.25
C ALA A 160 16.62 7.36 -3.01
N GLY A 161 15.50 6.69 -2.77
CA GLY A 161 15.44 5.25 -2.51
C GLY A 161 15.63 4.83 -1.06
N THR A 162 15.98 5.75 -0.15
CA THR A 162 16.06 5.49 1.29
C THR A 162 14.75 5.81 1.97
N GLU A 163 14.19 4.85 2.71
CA GLU A 163 13.00 5.08 3.54
C GLU A 163 13.40 5.62 4.93
N GLN A 164 12.70 6.64 5.39
CA GLN A 164 12.85 7.24 6.71
C GLN A 164 11.47 7.55 7.32
N LEU A 165 11.36 7.37 8.63
CA LEU A 165 10.15 7.72 9.38
C LEU A 165 10.38 9.07 10.03
N LEU A 166 9.51 10.04 9.72
CA LEU A 166 9.61 11.40 10.25
C LEU A 166 8.42 11.69 11.15
N GLU A 167 8.68 12.39 12.26
CA GLU A 167 7.64 12.96 13.12
C GLU A 167 7.08 14.25 12.49
N LEU A 168 5.90 14.70 12.94
CA LEU A 168 5.25 15.92 12.40
C LEU A 168 6.13 17.17 12.45
N THR A 169 7.02 17.27 13.44
CA THR A 169 7.85 18.45 13.69
C THR A 169 9.30 18.29 13.25
N ASP A 170 9.64 17.18 12.59
CA ASP A 170 11.02 16.83 12.27
C ASP A 170 11.48 17.44 10.93
N SER A 171 11.33 18.77 10.80
CA SER A 171 11.75 19.48 9.59
C SER A 171 13.26 19.46 9.40
N ALA A 172 14.03 19.39 10.49
CA ALA A 172 15.50 19.36 10.44
C ALA A 172 16.02 18.10 9.73
N SER A 173 15.51 16.92 10.09
CA SER A 173 15.91 15.67 9.43
C SER A 173 15.44 15.62 7.97
N LEU A 174 14.27 16.20 7.68
CA LEU A 174 13.82 16.34 6.30
C LEU A 174 14.77 17.23 5.49
N ASP A 175 15.11 18.41 6.00
CA ASP A 175 15.96 19.36 5.29
C ASP A 175 17.38 18.80 5.06
N GLU A 176 17.96 18.12 6.05
CA GLU A 176 19.24 17.43 5.91
C GLU A 176 19.19 16.39 4.77
N ALA A 177 18.12 15.58 4.72
CA ALA A 177 17.95 14.57 3.66
C ALA A 177 17.75 15.21 2.27
N LEU A 178 17.06 16.34 2.19
CA LEU A 178 16.85 17.07 0.94
C LEU A 178 18.13 17.78 0.45
N GLU A 179 18.96 18.29 1.36
CA GLU A 179 20.27 18.89 1.04
C GLU A 179 21.27 17.87 0.53
N ALA A 180 21.15 16.61 0.98
CA ALA A 180 21.99 15.49 0.53
C ALA A 180 21.58 14.92 -0.84
N LEU A 181 20.54 15.47 -1.50
CA LEU A 181 20.07 14.96 -2.77
C LEU A 181 21.13 15.06 -3.88
N PRO A 182 21.30 14.01 -4.70
CA PRO A 182 22.18 14.09 -5.86
C PRO A 182 21.63 15.12 -6.86
N ILE A 183 22.55 15.82 -7.52
CA ILE A 183 22.21 16.58 -8.74
C ILE A 183 21.84 15.57 -9.83
N GLY A 184 20.68 15.75 -10.46
CA GLY A 184 20.17 14.84 -11.50
C GLY A 184 18.93 14.07 -11.05
N GLU A 185 18.76 12.88 -11.61
CA GLU A 185 17.53 12.10 -11.50
C GLU A 185 17.36 11.45 -10.12
N THR A 186 16.18 11.64 -9.51
CA THR A 186 15.82 11.02 -8.23
C THR A 186 14.32 11.05 -8.00
N HIS A 187 13.87 10.38 -6.94
CA HIS A 187 12.46 10.30 -6.53
C HIS A 187 12.34 10.60 -5.04
N LEU A 188 11.37 11.44 -4.72
CA LEU A 188 10.92 11.75 -3.38
C LEU A 188 9.49 11.27 -3.23
N GLU A 189 9.16 10.66 -2.10
CA GLU A 189 7.81 10.27 -1.75
C GLU A 189 7.54 10.65 -0.30
N LEU A 190 6.38 11.23 -0.04
CA LEU A 190 5.94 11.53 1.31
C LEU A 190 4.51 11.03 1.50
N THR A 191 4.33 10.09 2.41
CA THR A 191 3.05 9.43 2.67
C THR A 191 2.68 9.60 4.14
N ARG A 192 1.42 9.94 4.43
CA ARG A 192 0.88 10.05 5.80
C ARG A 192 -0.25 9.06 6.05
N TRP A 193 -0.70 8.97 7.31
CA TRP A 193 -1.67 7.95 7.75
C TRP A 193 -3.01 8.06 7.01
N GLN A 194 -3.33 9.24 6.51
CA GLN A 194 -4.51 9.47 5.68
C GLN A 194 -4.47 8.69 4.35
N GLY A 195 -3.33 8.08 4.00
CA GLY A 195 -3.16 7.22 2.83
C GLY A 195 -2.83 7.97 1.55
N ASP A 196 -2.79 9.30 1.60
CA ASP A 196 -2.37 10.15 0.51
C ASP A 196 -0.86 10.33 0.48
N THR A 197 -0.35 10.52 -0.73
CA THR A 197 1.06 10.55 -1.03
C THR A 197 1.37 11.71 -1.96
N LEU A 198 2.42 12.48 -1.63
CA LEU A 198 3.06 13.37 -2.60
C LEU A 198 4.31 12.66 -3.13
N SER A 199 4.29 12.36 -4.43
CA SER A 199 5.41 11.81 -5.18
C SER A 199 6.04 12.91 -6.02
N VAL A 200 7.35 13.10 -5.93
CA VAL A 200 8.09 14.09 -6.72
C VAL A 200 9.23 13.40 -7.44
N PHE A 201 9.15 13.31 -8.76
CA PHE A 201 10.27 12.89 -9.58
C PHE A 201 11.09 14.11 -9.93
N LEU A 202 12.41 14.04 -9.79
CA LEU A 202 13.31 15.15 -10.11
C LEU A 202 14.25 14.72 -11.23
N ASN A 203 14.59 15.66 -12.11
CA ASN A 203 15.72 15.55 -13.02
C ASN A 203 16.72 16.69 -12.74
N GLN A 204 17.68 16.94 -13.62
CA GLN A 204 18.69 17.97 -13.40
C GLN A 204 18.09 19.37 -13.13
N ASP A 205 17.04 19.76 -13.86
CA ASP A 205 16.53 21.14 -13.88
C ASP A 205 15.06 21.26 -13.42
N ARG A 206 14.31 20.16 -13.44
CA ARG A 206 12.86 20.10 -13.25
C ARG A 206 12.45 19.08 -12.20
N GLY A 207 11.22 19.20 -11.75
CA GLY A 207 10.50 18.19 -10.98
C GLY A 207 9.09 17.98 -11.51
N LEU A 208 8.57 16.77 -11.32
CA LEU A 208 7.21 16.34 -11.59
C LEU A 208 6.55 16.00 -10.24
N PRO A 209 5.86 16.96 -9.61
CA PRO A 209 5.08 16.70 -8.41
C PRO A 209 3.73 16.06 -8.80
N MET A 210 3.41 14.95 -8.16
CA MET A 210 2.20 14.19 -8.36
C MET A 210 1.62 13.84 -6.99
N TYR A 211 0.43 14.36 -6.71
CA TYR A 211 -0.31 14.06 -5.50
C TYR A 211 -1.31 12.92 -5.76
N LEU A 212 -1.31 11.91 -4.92
CA LEU A 212 -2.21 10.77 -4.96
C LEU A 212 -3.10 10.84 -3.72
N SER A 213 -4.42 10.99 -3.87
CA SER A 213 -5.32 10.94 -2.71
C SER A 213 -5.48 9.55 -2.13
N ASP A 214 -5.23 8.54 -2.98
CA ASP A 214 -5.15 7.13 -2.62
C ASP A 214 -4.19 6.40 -3.58
N PRO A 215 -3.66 5.21 -3.23
CA PRO A 215 -2.69 4.49 -4.06
C PRO A 215 -3.19 4.07 -5.46
N GLY A 216 -4.51 4.07 -5.69
CA GLY A 216 -5.12 3.71 -6.97
C GLY A 216 -5.50 4.91 -7.84
N ASP A 217 -5.24 6.14 -7.38
CA ASP A 217 -5.56 7.37 -8.08
C ASP A 217 -4.66 7.54 -9.33
N SER A 218 -5.21 8.17 -10.37
CA SER A 218 -4.45 8.61 -11.55
C SER A 218 -3.49 9.77 -11.25
N GLY A 219 -3.63 10.38 -10.08
CA GLY A 219 -2.80 11.48 -9.58
C GLY A 219 -3.29 12.85 -10.01
N THR A 220 -2.93 13.85 -9.21
CA THR A 220 -3.15 15.28 -9.45
C THR A 220 -1.79 15.94 -9.65
N TYR A 221 -1.67 16.81 -10.65
CA TYR A 221 -0.39 17.39 -11.08
C TYR A 221 -0.38 18.91 -10.94
N VAL A 222 0.81 19.48 -10.78
CA VAL A 222 1.02 20.94 -10.83
C VAL A 222 1.11 21.39 -12.28
N LEU A 223 0.41 22.48 -12.60
CA LEU A 223 0.62 23.19 -13.84
C LEU A 223 1.95 23.95 -13.83
N GLY A 224 2.76 23.64 -14.83
CA GLY A 224 4.05 24.25 -15.09
C GLY A 224 3.99 25.34 -16.15
N ASP A 225 4.96 25.27 -17.05
CA ASP A 225 5.06 26.18 -18.19
C ASP A 225 4.19 25.63 -19.33
N GLU A 226 3.46 26.50 -20.05
CA GLU A 226 2.77 26.14 -21.30
C GLU A 226 3.78 25.90 -22.44
N ASP A 227 4.58 24.84 -22.30
CA ASP A 227 5.62 24.39 -23.22
C ASP A 227 5.45 22.88 -23.45
N GLU A 228 5.33 22.49 -24.72
CA GLU A 228 5.15 21.08 -25.14
C GLU A 228 6.46 20.29 -25.10
N LYS A 229 7.60 20.92 -24.75
CA LYS A 229 8.87 20.23 -24.61
C LYS A 229 8.76 19.11 -23.57
N LEU A 230 9.28 17.94 -23.94
CA LEU A 230 9.32 16.76 -23.09
C LEU A 230 10.49 16.83 -22.10
N GLU A 231 10.21 16.41 -20.88
CA GLU A 231 11.14 16.23 -19.78
C GLU A 231 11.15 14.74 -19.40
N MET A 232 12.36 14.21 -19.24
CA MET A 232 12.58 12.83 -18.81
C MET A 232 12.84 12.81 -17.31
N PHE A 233 12.28 11.81 -16.65
CA PHE A 233 12.53 11.51 -15.25
C PHE A 233 12.80 10.01 -15.10
N SER A 234 13.77 9.66 -14.25
CA SER A 234 13.98 8.28 -13.85
C SER A 234 13.98 8.19 -12.31
N CYS A 235 13.44 7.09 -11.75
CA CYS A 235 13.83 6.70 -10.40
C CYS A 235 14.90 5.62 -10.45
N PRO A 236 16.15 5.92 -10.03
CA PRO A 236 17.17 4.89 -9.82
C PRO A 236 16.74 3.79 -8.83
N CYS A 237 15.86 4.13 -7.90
CA CYS A 237 15.35 3.25 -6.84
C CYS A 237 14.39 2.16 -7.34
N CYS A 238 13.56 2.48 -8.34
CA CYS A 238 12.47 1.63 -8.81
C CYS A 238 12.62 1.24 -10.27
N GLY A 239 13.59 1.81 -11.00
CA GLY A 239 13.77 1.62 -12.44
C GLY A 239 12.63 2.20 -13.30
N ILE A 240 11.80 3.06 -12.71
CA ILE A 240 10.69 3.71 -13.42
C ILE A 240 11.27 4.83 -14.27
N GLU A 241 10.91 4.86 -15.54
CA GLU A 241 11.19 5.96 -16.47
C GLU A 241 9.87 6.63 -16.85
N LEU A 242 9.83 7.96 -16.78
CA LEU A 242 8.65 8.78 -17.07
C LEU A 242 9.02 9.87 -18.07
N GLU A 243 8.10 10.13 -18.99
CA GLU A 243 8.19 11.20 -20.00
C GLU A 243 6.95 12.09 -19.87
N PHE A 244 7.14 13.38 -19.57
CA PHE A 244 6.06 14.34 -19.38
C PHE A 244 6.40 15.67 -20.06
N THR A 245 5.39 16.40 -20.55
CA THR A 245 5.58 17.76 -21.06
C THR A 245 5.87 18.73 -19.92
N ARG A 246 6.45 19.90 -20.24
CA ARG A 246 6.71 20.96 -19.26
C ARG A 246 5.46 21.53 -18.61
N GLU A 247 4.31 21.36 -19.24
CA GLU A 247 3.00 21.68 -18.69
C GLU A 247 2.73 20.99 -17.34
N TYR A 248 3.30 19.81 -17.08
CA TYR A 248 3.06 19.06 -15.83
C TYR A 248 4.25 19.07 -14.87
N THR A 249 5.28 19.85 -15.19
CA THR A 249 6.53 19.87 -14.42
C THR A 249 6.82 21.28 -13.93
N VAL A 250 7.66 21.43 -12.91
CA VAL A 250 8.05 22.74 -12.37
C VAL A 250 9.58 22.79 -12.25
N PRO A 251 10.20 23.97 -12.13
CA PRO A 251 11.62 24.06 -11.76
C PRO A 251 11.94 23.19 -10.53
N ARG A 252 13.10 22.51 -10.55
CA ARG A 252 13.50 21.53 -9.53
C ARG A 252 13.37 22.07 -8.10
N ASN A 253 13.81 23.30 -7.86
CA ASN A 253 13.74 23.94 -6.55
C ASN A 253 12.28 24.12 -6.08
N ILE A 254 11.37 24.49 -6.99
CA ILE A 254 9.94 24.61 -6.68
C ILE A 254 9.36 23.25 -6.32
N ALA A 255 9.72 22.18 -7.03
CA ALA A 255 9.27 20.83 -6.71
C ALA A 255 9.72 20.37 -5.31
N VAL A 256 10.96 20.70 -4.92
CA VAL A 256 11.48 20.42 -3.57
C VAL A 256 10.76 21.27 -2.51
N ASP A 257 10.48 22.54 -2.80
CA ASP A 257 9.75 23.41 -1.87
C ASP A 257 8.30 22.98 -1.68
N LEU A 258 7.64 22.44 -2.71
CA LEU A 258 6.33 21.80 -2.60
C LEU A 258 6.38 20.57 -1.68
N PHE A 259 7.44 19.76 -1.77
CA PHE A 259 7.66 18.63 -0.87
C PHE A 259 7.77 19.08 0.60
N ARG A 260 8.55 20.14 0.86
CA ARG A 260 8.65 20.75 2.21
C ARG A 260 7.31 21.31 2.69
N ALA A 261 6.60 22.03 1.83
CA ALA A 261 5.31 22.62 2.17
C ALA A 261 4.26 21.55 2.51
N PHE A 262 4.27 20.43 1.80
CA PHE A 262 3.39 19.31 2.08
C PHE A 262 3.73 18.66 3.44
N PHE A 263 5.01 18.47 3.75
CA PHE A 263 5.43 17.99 5.08
C PHE A 263 4.98 18.93 6.20
N ALA A 264 5.18 20.24 6.04
CA ALA A 264 4.89 21.23 7.08
C ALA A 264 3.38 21.41 7.34
N ASN A 265 2.58 21.41 6.28
CA ASN A 265 1.16 21.80 6.37
C ASN A 265 0.20 20.61 6.28
N GLY A 266 0.66 19.45 5.79
CA GLY A 266 -0.18 18.28 5.53
C GLY A 266 -1.39 18.58 4.65
N THR A 267 -1.38 19.68 3.90
CA THR A 267 -2.54 20.08 3.11
C THR A 267 -2.37 19.47 1.74
N ALA A 268 -3.34 18.66 1.33
CA ALA A 268 -3.44 18.24 -0.06
C ALA A 268 -3.38 19.49 -0.94
N PRO A 269 -2.77 19.44 -2.12
CA PRO A 269 -2.86 20.54 -3.05
C PRO A 269 -4.29 20.63 -3.61
N ALA A 270 -5.19 21.23 -2.86
CA ALA A 270 -6.57 21.49 -3.26
C ALA A 270 -7.07 22.71 -2.48
N ASP A 271 -6.93 23.88 -3.11
CA ASP A 271 -7.80 25.08 -3.02
C ASP A 271 -7.07 26.31 -3.63
N GLY A 272 -6.34 26.11 -4.72
CA GLY A 272 -5.67 27.17 -5.48
C GLY A 272 -5.53 26.77 -6.95
N ASP A 273 -5.66 27.73 -7.86
CA ASP A 273 -5.91 27.59 -9.31
C ASP A 273 -4.83 26.86 -10.15
N GLU A 274 -3.91 26.09 -9.56
CA GLU A 274 -2.69 25.58 -10.22
C GLU A 274 -2.56 24.04 -10.30
N TRP A 275 -3.49 23.27 -9.72
CA TRP A 275 -3.43 21.80 -9.78
C TRP A 275 -4.56 21.21 -10.63
N ILE A 276 -4.20 20.35 -11.58
CA ILE A 276 -5.15 19.70 -12.49
C ILE A 276 -5.27 18.21 -12.21
N PRO A 277 -6.50 17.64 -12.21
CA PRO A 277 -6.72 16.20 -12.16
C PRO A 277 -6.02 15.49 -13.32
N GLY A 278 -5.44 14.32 -13.05
CA GLY A 278 -4.65 13.56 -14.01
C GLY A 278 -5.38 13.20 -15.29
N LEU A 279 -4.60 13.12 -16.38
CA LEU A 279 -5.06 12.57 -17.65
C LEU A 279 -5.41 11.08 -17.47
N PRO A 280 -6.49 10.58 -18.09
CA PRO A 280 -6.74 9.15 -18.15
C PRO A 280 -5.60 8.49 -18.92
N TRP A 281 -4.70 7.82 -18.21
CA TRP A 281 -3.64 6.99 -18.78
C TRP A 281 -4.18 6.15 -19.95
N ARG A 282 -3.72 6.43 -21.18
CA ARG A 282 -4.03 5.58 -22.34
C ARG A 282 -3.41 4.20 -22.10
N ARG A 283 -4.25 3.22 -21.77
CA ARG A 283 -3.93 1.78 -21.66
C ARG A 283 -3.36 1.14 -22.95
N GLU A 284 -3.08 1.90 -24.00
CA GLU A 284 -2.75 1.36 -25.33
C GLU A 284 -1.25 1.06 -25.54
N ALA A 285 -0.35 1.52 -24.65
CA ALA A 285 1.10 1.34 -24.86
C ALA A 285 1.70 0.00 -24.38
N LEU A 286 0.94 -0.89 -23.73
CA LEU A 286 1.43 -2.20 -23.25
C LEU A 286 0.75 -3.40 -23.92
N ALA A 287 0.02 -3.19 -25.02
CA ALA A 287 -0.61 -4.26 -25.79
C ALA A 287 0.14 -4.64 -27.08
N GLY A 288 1.42 -4.25 -27.23
CA GLY A 288 2.15 -4.53 -28.47
C GLY A 288 3.66 -4.52 -28.33
N THR A 289 4.22 -5.58 -27.74
CA THR A 289 5.47 -6.24 -28.15
C THR A 289 5.46 -7.67 -27.66
#